data_AF-A0A6A7Y7K0-F1
#
_entry.id   AF-A0A6A7Y7K0-F1
#
_cell.length_a   1.000
_cell.length_b   1.000
_cell.length_c   1.000
_cell.angle_alpha   90.00
_cell.angle_beta   90.00
_cell.angle_gamma   90.00
#
_symmetry.space_group_name_H-M   'P 1'
#
loop_
_entity.id
_entity.type
_entity.pdbx_description
1 polymer ?
#
loop_
_entity_poly.entity_id
_entity_poly.type
_entity_poly.pdbx_seq_one_letter_code
_entity_poly.pdbx_strand_id
1 'polypeptide(L)' 'MSTQPKIELDEEEISKDAFFRRIAEISEEMIARHGKDFAMGALVLAAQWIAENRTGTVKGAASRRS' A
#
# COMPACT_ATOMS: atom_id res chain seq x y z
N MET A 1 40.89 6.26 4.23
CA MET A 1 40.15 5.21 3.50
C MET A 1 38.69 5.38 3.86
N SER A 2 37.87 5.71 2.88
CA SER A 2 36.49 6.17 3.06
C SER A 2 35.59 5.06 3.59
N THR A 3 34.91 5.31 4.70
CA THR A 3 33.81 4.47 5.18
C THR A 3 32.66 4.55 4.19
N GLN A 4 32.29 3.45 3.56
CA GLN A 4 31.05 3.34 2.79
C GLN A 4 30.05 2.46 3.55
N PRO A 5 28.81 2.89 3.78
CA PRO A 5 27.73 2.00 4.15
C PRO A 5 27.16 1.41 2.85
N LYS A 6 27.50 0.15 2.54
CA LYS A 6 27.03 -0.55 1.32
C LYS A 6 25.97 -1.63 1.60
N ILE A 7 25.52 -1.77 2.85
CA ILE A 7 24.61 -2.84 3.27
C ILE A 7 23.15 -2.35 3.38
N GLU A 8 22.93 -1.07 3.71
CA GLU A 8 21.56 -0.52 3.87
C GLU A 8 20.74 -0.52 2.57
N LEU A 9 21.39 -0.48 1.40
CA LEU A 9 20.70 -0.49 0.11
C LEU A 9 19.99 -1.84 -0.14
N ASP A 10 20.53 -2.96 0.31
CA ASP A 10 19.98 -4.30 0.02
C ASP A 10 18.77 -4.63 0.93
N GLU A 11 18.86 -4.35 2.23
CA GLU A 11 17.77 -4.64 3.16
C GLU A 11 16.51 -3.78 2.90
N GLU A 12 16.70 -2.50 2.57
CA GLU A 12 15.60 -1.60 2.22
C GLU A 12 14.94 -2.01 0.90
N GLU A 13 15.73 -2.40 -0.10
CA GLU A 13 15.23 -2.89 -1.40
C GLU A 13 14.44 -4.19 -1.24
N ILE A 14 14.95 -5.16 -0.47
CA ILE A 14 14.25 -6.42 -0.16
C ILE A 14 12.90 -6.14 0.53
N SER A 15 12.89 -5.21 1.49
CA SER A 15 11.67 -4.82 2.20
C SER A 15 10.63 -4.21 1.25
N LYS A 16 11.05 -3.27 0.39
CA LYS A 16 10.17 -2.64 -0.63
C LYS A 16 9.59 -3.67 -1.59
N ASP A 17 10.42 -4.58 -2.10
CA ASP A 17 9.99 -5.65 -3.00
C ASP A 17 8.95 -6.57 -2.36
N ALA A 18 9.10 -6.89 -1.06
CA ALA A 18 8.12 -7.68 -0.33
C ALA A 18 6.74 -6.98 -0.26
N PHE A 19 6.71 -5.66 -0.05
CA PHE A 19 5.46 -4.90 -0.11
C PHE A 19 4.86 -4.87 -1.52
N PHE A 20 5.66 -4.68 -2.56
CA PHE A 20 5.18 -4.72 -3.94
C PHE A 20 4.56 -6.07 -4.29
N ARG A 21 5.18 -7.17 -3.90
CA ARG A 21 4.62 -8.52 -4.07
C ARG A 21 3.27 -8.67 -3.36
N ARG A 22 3.18 -8.21 -2.11
CA ARG A 22 1.94 -8.29 -1.34
C ARG A 22 0.81 -7.46 -1.96
N ILE A 23 1.14 -6.28 -2.51
CA ILE A 23 0.18 -5.45 -3.23
C ILE A 23 -0.29 -6.15 -4.51
N ALA A 24 0.60 -6.84 -5.23
CA ALA A 24 0.22 -7.61 -6.41
C ALA A 24 -0.74 -8.75 -6.04
N GLU A 25 -0.40 -9.57 -5.04
CA GLU A 25 -1.23 -10.69 -4.56
C GLU A 25 -2.66 -10.25 -4.20
N ILE A 26 -2.80 -9.19 -3.40
CA ILE A 26 -4.12 -8.71 -3.00
C ILE A 26 -4.89 -8.08 -4.16
N SER A 27 -4.18 -7.46 -5.11
CA SER A 27 -4.80 -6.92 -6.34
C SER A 27 -5.38 -8.04 -7.19
N GLU A 28 -4.65 -9.16 -7.35
CA GLU A 28 -5.14 -10.34 -8.06
C GLU A 28 -6.36 -10.95 -7.38
N GLU A 29 -6.36 -11.06 -6.04
CA GLU A 29 -7.52 -11.53 -5.27
C GLU A 29 -8.75 -10.63 -5.49
N MET A 30 -8.56 -9.31 -5.47
CA MET A 30 -9.62 -8.33 -5.72
C MET A 30 -10.14 -8.42 -7.16
N ILE A 31 -9.26 -8.59 -8.15
CA ILE A 31 -9.64 -8.77 -9.55
C ILE A 31 -10.45 -10.05 -9.72
N ALA A 32 -10.00 -11.17 -9.14
CA ALA A 32 -10.66 -12.46 -9.26
C ALA A 32 -12.08 -12.45 -8.66
N ARG A 33 -12.31 -11.69 -7.57
CA ARG A 33 -13.59 -11.66 -6.87
C ARG A 33 -14.55 -10.56 -7.35
N HIS A 34 -14.01 -9.41 -7.75
CA HIS A 34 -14.81 -8.19 -7.97
C HIS A 34 -14.52 -7.50 -9.30
N GLY A 35 -13.53 -7.98 -10.07
CA GLY A 35 -13.15 -7.42 -11.35
C GLY A 35 -12.09 -6.32 -11.26
N LYS A 36 -11.53 -6.00 -12.43
CA LYS A 36 -10.40 -5.07 -12.57
C LYS A 36 -10.73 -3.64 -12.17
N ASP A 37 -11.91 -3.16 -12.52
CA ASP A 37 -12.30 -1.77 -12.25
C ASP A 37 -12.44 -1.50 -10.76
N PHE A 38 -13.00 -2.46 -10.02
CA PHE A 38 -13.06 -2.40 -8.56
C PHE A 38 -11.65 -2.36 -7.96
N ALA A 39 -10.77 -3.27 -8.41
CA ALA A 39 -9.43 -3.38 -7.84
C ALA A 39 -8.62 -2.09 -8.04
N MET A 40 -8.65 -1.55 -9.26
CA MET A 40 -7.99 -0.29 -9.61
C MET A 40 -8.56 0.88 -8.81
N GLY A 41 -9.89 1.00 -8.69
CA GLY A 41 -10.53 2.07 -7.92
C GLY A 41 -10.14 2.04 -6.44
N ALA A 42 -10.11 0.86 -5.83
CA ALA A 42 -9.72 0.69 -4.42
C ALA A 42 -8.25 1.10 -4.17
N LEU A 43 -7.32 0.72 -5.05
CA LEU A 43 -5.91 1.11 -4.93
C LEU A 43 -5.70 2.62 -5.13
N VAL A 44 -6.42 3.22 -6.09
CA VAL A 44 -6.39 4.67 -6.30
C VAL A 44 -6.91 5.41 -5.05
N LEU A 45 -7.99 4.94 -4.41
CA LEU A 45 -8.49 5.52 -3.17
C LEU A 45 -7.49 5.35 -2.01
N ALA A 46 -6.81 4.21 -1.91
CA ALA A 46 -5.76 4.01 -0.92
C ALA A 46 -4.59 5.00 -1.13
N ALA A 47 -4.17 5.19 -2.38
CA ALA A 47 -3.13 6.16 -2.72
C ALA A 47 -3.54 7.60 -2.38
N GLN A 48 -4.79 8.00 -2.70
CA GLN A 48 -5.32 9.31 -2.33
C GLN A 48 -5.32 9.51 -0.80
N TRP A 49 -5.73 8.50 -0.04
CA TRP A 49 -5.73 8.56 1.42
C TRP A 49 -4.32 8.77 1.99
N ILE A 50 -3.30 8.12 1.41
CA ILE A 50 -1.89 8.33 1.76
C ILE A 50 -1.46 9.77 1.41
N ALA A 51 -1.77 10.24 0.20
CA ALA A 51 -1.42 11.58 -0.27
C ALA A 51 -2.09 12.70 0.56
N GLU A 52 -3.30 12.47 1.07
CA GLU A 52 -4.01 13.37 1.97
C GLU A 52 -3.39 13.45 3.38
N ASN A 53 -2.32 12.69 3.68
CA ASN A 53 -1.68 12.63 5.01
C ASN A 53 -2.69 12.38 6.15
N ARG A 54 -3.72 11.57 5.92
CA ARG A 54 -4.64 11.12 6.99
C ARG A 54 -3.99 10.06 7.89
N THR A 55 -2.83 10.35 8.47
CA THR A 55 -2.27 9.61 9.62
C THR A 55 -3.02 9.93 10.91
N GLY A 56 -4.35 9.95 10.85
CA GLY A 56 -5.25 10.33 11.93
C GLY A 56 -6.45 9.39 11.96
N THR A 57 -6.26 8.22 12.55
CA THR A 57 -7.30 7.28 13.00
C THR A 57 -8.28 6.78 11.94
N VAL A 58 -8.25 5.48 11.66
CA VAL A 58 -9.41 4.75 11.10
C VAL A 58 -10.51 4.69 12.18
N LYS A 59 -11.08 5.85 12.53
CA LYS A 59 -12.27 5.98 13.38
C LYS A 59 -13.20 6.98 12.71
N GLY A 60 -13.80 6.57 11.60
CA GLY A 60 -14.70 7.46 10.85
C GLY A 60 -15.52 6.83 9.74
N ALA A 61 -15.19 5.62 9.27
CA ALA A 61 -16.02 4.95 8.27
C ALA A 61 -17.28 4.25 8.86
N ALA A 62 -17.40 4.15 10.20
CA ALA A 62 -18.49 3.43 10.87
C ALA A 62 -19.52 4.34 11.58
N SER A 63 -19.41 5.68 11.51
CA SER A 63 -20.35 6.58 12.19
C SER A 63 -20.88 7.66 11.26
N ARG A 64 -21.55 7.23 10.18
CA ARG A 64 -22.43 8.11 9.38
C ARG A 64 -23.79 7.46 9.11
N ARG A 65 -24.28 6.72 10.10
CA ARG A 65 -25.68 6.27 10.25
C ARG A 65 -26.01 6.20 11.74
N SER A 66 -26.44 7.31 12.31
CA SER A 66 -27.29 7.38 13.50
C SER A 66 -28.20 8.59 13.33
#